data_AF-A0A1V3ISD7-F1
#
_entry.id   AF-A0A1V3ISD7-F1
#
_cell.length_a   1.000
_cell.length_b   1.000
_cell.length_c   1.000
_cell.angle_alpha   90.00
_cell.angle_beta   90.00
_cell.angle_gamma   90.00
#
_symmetry.space_group_name_H-M   'P 1'
#
loop_
_entity.id
_entity.type
_entity.pdbx_description
1 polymer ?
#
loop_
_entity_poly.entity_id
_entity_poly.type
_entity_poly.pdbx_seq_one_letter_code
_entity_poly.pdbx_strand_id
1 'polypeptide(L)'
;MKFYTQPGTSRELQYIGVAGNSSTKREAFPSMEKAKKGWVDNNQALFKLEGRKDGFNNGNGVVNTGLGRTEALDKFNKNIIFFERIDK
;
A
#
# COMPACT_ATOMS: atom_id res chain seq x y z
N MET A 1 -0.45 6.92 -14.25
CA MET A 1 0.85 6.21 -14.26
C MET A 1 0.60 4.77 -13.89
N LYS A 2 1.27 3.83 -14.57
CA LYS A 2 1.34 2.41 -14.21
C LYS A 2 2.78 2.06 -13.94
N PHE A 3 3.06 1.35 -12.85
CA PHE A 3 4.40 0.93 -12.47
C PHE A 3 4.51 -0.59 -12.56
N TYR A 4 5.61 -1.06 -13.12
CA TYR A 4 6.03 -2.46 -13.13
C TYR A 4 7.22 -2.57 -12.19
N THR A 5 7.10 -3.41 -11.18
CA THR A 5 8.09 -3.56 -10.11
C THR A 5 8.62 -4.98 -10.07
N GLN A 6 9.76 -5.19 -9.42
CA GLN A 6 10.33 -6.51 -9.20
C GLN A 6 9.36 -7.44 -8.46
N PRO A 7 9.35 -8.75 -8.75
CA PRO A 7 8.60 -9.70 -7.95
C PRO A 7 8.95 -9.57 -6.46
N GLY A 8 7.93 -9.49 -5.60
CA GLY A 8 8.13 -9.39 -4.14
C GLY A 8 8.07 -7.98 -3.57
N THR A 9 8.05 -6.91 -4.38
CA THR A 9 7.98 -5.52 -3.87
C THR A 9 6.81 -5.29 -2.91
N SER A 10 5.62 -5.83 -3.20
CA SER A 10 4.48 -5.71 -2.28
C SER A 10 4.75 -6.39 -0.94
N ARG A 11 5.43 -7.55 -0.94
CA ARG A 11 5.79 -8.27 0.28
C ARG A 11 6.80 -7.48 1.10
N GLU A 12 7.80 -6.87 0.47
CA GLU A 12 8.76 -5.98 1.14
C GLU A 12 8.09 -4.79 1.80
N LEU A 13 7.14 -4.15 1.12
CA LEU A 13 6.36 -3.05 1.68
C LEU A 13 5.48 -3.52 2.85
N GLN A 14 4.90 -4.72 2.76
CA GLN A 14 4.10 -5.30 3.85
C GLN A 14 4.93 -5.60 5.10
N TYR A 15 6.21 -5.96 4.97
CA TYR A 15 7.11 -6.20 6.11
C TYR A 15 7.31 -4.96 7.00
N ILE A 16 7.29 -3.77 6.39
CA ILE A 16 7.36 -2.47 7.09
C ILE A 16 5.99 -1.77 7.12
N GLY A 17 4.92 -2.52 6.86
CA GLY A 17 3.59 -1.99 6.67
C GLY A 17 2.82 -1.76 7.97
N VAL A 18 1.92 -0.78 7.95
CA VAL A 18 0.90 -0.54 8.97
C VAL A 18 -0.48 -0.39 8.35
N ALA A 19 -1.51 -0.84 9.07
CA ALA A 19 -2.90 -0.76 8.64
C ALA A 19 -3.50 0.63 8.95
N GLY A 20 -4.00 1.30 7.92
CA GLY A 20 -4.55 2.67 8.01
C GLY A 20 -5.99 2.75 8.53
N ASN A 21 -6.71 1.63 8.61
CA ASN A 21 -8.03 1.54 9.25
C ASN A 21 -8.28 0.12 9.78
N SER A 22 -9.33 -0.01 10.61
CA SER A 22 -9.66 -1.30 11.25
C SER A 22 -10.09 -2.37 10.25
N SER A 23 -10.71 -1.99 9.14
CA SER A 23 -11.10 -2.93 8.08
C SER A 23 -9.88 -3.52 7.35
N THR A 24 -8.85 -2.71 7.08
CA THR A 24 -7.59 -3.22 6.50
C THR A 24 -6.97 -4.27 7.38
N LYS A 25 -6.85 -3.99 8.69
CA LYS A 25 -6.30 -4.97 9.63
C LYS A 25 -7.17 -6.22 9.63
N ARG A 26 -8.47 -6.10 9.91
CA ARG A 26 -9.36 -7.26 10.07
C ARG A 26 -9.47 -8.14 8.82
N GLU A 27 -9.52 -7.53 7.63
CA GLU A 27 -9.95 -8.24 6.41
C GLU A 27 -8.83 -8.48 5.41
N ALA A 28 -7.80 -7.63 5.37
CA ALA A 28 -6.70 -7.76 4.40
C ALA A 28 -5.37 -8.19 5.06
N PHE A 29 -5.01 -7.59 6.21
CA PHE A 29 -3.73 -7.85 6.88
C PHE A 29 -3.90 -8.00 8.42
N PRO A 30 -4.45 -9.13 8.92
CA PRO A 30 -4.77 -9.34 10.34
C PRO A 30 -3.60 -9.19 11.31
N SER A 31 -2.41 -9.58 10.86
CA SER A 31 -1.16 -9.49 11.63
C SER A 31 -0.53 -8.10 11.62
N MET A 32 -1.01 -7.17 10.79
CA MET A 32 -0.40 -5.85 10.65
C MET A 32 -0.82 -4.92 11.79
N GLU A 33 0.14 -4.17 12.34
CA GLU A 33 -0.14 -3.17 13.38
C GLU A 33 -0.94 -1.99 12.83
N LYS A 34 -1.74 -1.36 13.68
CA LYS A 34 -2.49 -0.16 13.27
C LYS A 34 -1.54 1.03 13.19
N ALA A 35 -1.68 1.84 12.15
CA ALA A 35 -0.88 3.04 11.97
C ALA A 35 -1.05 4.01 13.14
N LYS A 36 0.07 4.54 13.62
CA LYS A 36 0.12 5.59 14.65
C LYS A 36 0.27 6.96 13.98
N LYS A 37 0.00 8.04 14.73
CA LYS A 37 0.27 9.41 14.27
C LYS A 37 1.77 9.53 13.90
N GLY A 38 2.06 10.15 12.77
CA GLY A 38 3.44 10.30 12.28
C GLY A 38 3.99 9.10 11.49
N TRP A 39 3.17 8.11 11.12
CA TRP A 39 3.62 6.93 10.35
C TRP A 39 4.44 7.28 9.09
N VAL A 40 4.12 8.41 8.43
CA VAL A 40 4.79 8.89 7.20
C VAL A 40 6.29 9.06 7.41
N ASP A 41 6.70 9.47 8.61
CA ASP A 41 8.09 9.76 8.97
C ASP A 41 8.80 8.55 9.63
N ASN A 42 8.07 7.44 9.88
CA ASN A 42 8.58 6.26 10.59
C ASN A 42 9.07 5.14 9.66
N ASN A 43 9.51 5.43 8.44
CA ASN A 43 9.99 4.41 7.49
C ASN A 43 8.95 3.35 7.11
N GLN A 44 7.65 3.64 7.21
CA GLN A 44 6.58 2.66 7.04
C GLN A 44 5.78 2.84 5.74
N ALA A 45 5.22 1.73 5.25
CA ALA A 45 4.15 1.77 4.27
C ALA A 45 2.78 1.76 4.98
N LEU A 46 1.79 2.50 4.46
CA LEU A 46 0.42 2.49 4.96
C LEU A 46 -0.48 1.72 3.99
N PHE A 47 -1.10 0.64 4.45
CA PHE A 47 -2.13 -0.06 3.69
C PHE A 47 -3.51 0.39 4.15
N LYS A 48 -4.39 0.75 3.21
CA LYS A 48 -5.73 1.24 3.55
C LYS A 48 -6.77 0.70 2.56
N LEU A 49 -7.68 -0.13 3.05
CA LEU A 49 -8.83 -0.64 2.32
C LEU A 49 -9.91 0.43 2.24
N GLU A 50 -10.26 0.82 1.02
CA GLU A 50 -11.20 1.90 0.68
C GLU A 50 -12.08 1.51 -0.51
N GLY A 51 -12.99 2.41 -0.92
CA GLY A 51 -13.73 2.24 -2.18
C GLY A 51 -14.73 1.08 -2.20
N ARG A 52 -15.34 0.74 -1.04
CA ARG A 52 -16.41 -0.27 -0.95
C ARG A 52 -17.69 0.27 -1.57
N LYS A 53 -17.91 -0.03 -2.84
CA LYS A 53 -19.12 0.31 -3.58
C LYS A 53 -19.40 -0.79 -4.59
N ASP A 54 -20.66 -1.20 -4.70
CA ASP A 54 -21.09 -2.16 -5.72
C ASP A 54 -20.72 -1.65 -7.11
N GLY A 55 -20.14 -2.54 -7.92
CA GLY A 55 -19.51 -2.20 -9.21
C GLY A 55 -18.00 -1.98 -9.18
N PHE A 56 -17.37 -1.85 -8.00
CA PHE A 56 -15.90 -1.85 -7.85
C PHE A 56 -15.43 -3.12 -7.13
N ASN A 57 -14.66 -3.97 -7.81
CA ASN A 57 -14.15 -5.24 -7.27
C ASN A 57 -15.25 -6.06 -6.55
N ASN A 58 -16.44 -6.15 -7.16
CA ASN A 58 -17.62 -6.81 -6.58
C ASN A 58 -17.98 -6.34 -5.16
N GLY A 59 -17.76 -5.06 -4.84
CA GLY A 59 -18.03 -4.49 -3.52
C GLY A 59 -16.91 -4.71 -2.48
N ASN A 60 -15.88 -5.50 -2.80
CA ASN A 60 -14.79 -5.83 -1.87
C ASN A 60 -13.85 -4.63 -1.60
N GLY A 61 -13.92 -3.59 -2.42
CA GLY A 61 -13.06 -2.42 -2.32
C GLY A 61 -11.65 -2.65 -2.86
N VAL A 62 -10.77 -1.67 -2.62
CA VAL A 62 -9.39 -1.65 -3.10
C VAL A 62 -8.46 -1.28 -1.95
N VAL A 63 -7.31 -1.95 -1.86
CA VAL A 63 -6.26 -1.58 -0.92
C VAL A 63 -5.33 -0.55 -1.57
N ASN A 64 -5.35 0.65 -1.01
CA ASN A 64 -4.39 1.70 -1.35
C ASN A 64 -3.11 1.54 -0.51
N THR A 65 -1.96 1.85 -1.10
CA THR A 65 -0.65 1.83 -0.44
C THR A 65 -0.04 3.23 -0.42
N GLY A 66 0.16 3.79 0.77
CA GLY A 66 0.96 4.99 0.99
C GLY A 66 2.41 4.61 1.31
N LEU A 67 3.38 5.32 0.74
CA LEU A 67 4.81 4.98 0.82
C LEU A 67 5.61 5.76 1.87
N GLY A 68 4.97 6.65 2.63
CA GLY A 68 5.70 7.52 3.56
C GLY A 68 6.72 8.40 2.84
N ARG A 69 7.72 8.93 3.58
CA ARG A 69 8.77 9.80 3.03
C ARG A 69 10.15 9.15 2.88
N THR A 70 10.33 7.97 3.44
CA THR A 70 11.65 7.36 3.64
C THR A 70 11.66 5.91 3.14
N GLU A 71 11.89 4.92 4.01
CA GLU A 71 12.24 3.56 3.60
C GLU A 71 11.22 2.87 2.66
N ALA A 72 9.92 3.05 2.88
CA ALA A 72 8.91 2.48 1.99
C ALA A 72 8.95 3.10 0.58
N LEU A 73 9.20 4.40 0.45
CA LEU A 73 9.41 5.06 -0.83
C LEU A 73 10.71 4.58 -1.49
N ASP A 74 11.80 4.46 -0.72
CA ASP A 74 13.08 3.97 -1.22
C ASP A 74 12.99 2.52 -1.73
N LYS A 75 12.34 1.63 -0.96
CA LYS A 75 12.10 0.23 -1.38
C LYS A 75 11.25 0.16 -2.64
N PHE A 76 10.19 0.96 -2.73
CA PHE A 76 9.36 1.00 -3.94
C PHE A 76 10.19 1.45 -5.14
N ASN A 77 10.89 2.59 -5.03
CA ASN A 77 11.67 3.18 -6.12
C ASN A 77 12.80 2.26 -6.61
N LYS A 78 13.54 1.63 -5.69
CA LYS A 78 14.60 0.67 -6.01
C LYS A 78 14.10 -0.55 -6.79
N ASN A 79 12.82 -0.89 -6.61
CA ASN A 79 12.20 -2.04 -7.25
C ASN A 79 11.48 -1.71 -8.56
N ILE A 80 11.43 -0.45 -9.01
CA ILE A 80 10.80 -0.11 -10.30
C ILE A 80 11.64 -0.66 -11.45
N ILE A 81 11.02 -1.48 -12.29
CA ILE A 81 11.61 -1.97 -13.55
C ILE A 81 11.27 -0.99 -14.69
N PHE A 82 10.01 -0.60 -14.78
CA PHE A 82 9.48 0.26 -15.83
C PHE A 82 8.22 0.99 -15.35
N PHE A 83 7.91 2.15 -15.92
CA PHE A 83 6.64 2.83 -15.70
C PHE A 83 6.14 3.50 -16.97
N GLU A 84 4.83 3.57 -17.12
CA GLU A 84 4.18 4.23 -18.24
C GLU A 84 3.12 5.23 -17.76
N ARG A 85 2.94 6.31 -18.52
CA ARG A 85 1.81 7.20 -18.34
C ARG A 85 0.57 6.53 -18.92
N ILE A 86 -0.51 6.50 -18.14
CA ILE A 86 -1.82 6.11 -18.64
C ILE A 86 -2.50 7.42 -19.00
N ASP A 87 -2.80 7.61 -20.27
CA ASP A 87 -3.61 8.74 -20.72
C ASP A 87 -5.08 8.53 -20.36
N LYS A 88 -5.77 9.63 -20.06
CA LYS A 88 -7.15 9.63 -19.56
C LYS A 88 -8.15 9.49 -20.69
#